data_AF-A0A7W0MGP5-F1
#
_entry.id   AF-A0A7W0MGP5-F1
#
_cell.length_a   1.000
_cell.length_b   1.000
_cell.length_c   1.000
_cell.angle_alpha   90.00
_cell.angle_beta   90.00
_cell.angle_gamma   90.00
#
_symmetry.space_group_name_H-M   'P 1'
#
loop_
_entity.id
_entity.type
_entity.pdbx_description
1 polymer ?
#
loop_
_entity_poly.entity_id
_entity_poly.type
_entity_poly.pdbx_seq_one_letter_code
_entity_poly.pdbx_strand_id
1 'polypeptide(L)'
;MIVEGFDNAWHILSHWSNEGFTHFVLESEGRRVPFPRQCQLEELPIGSVAGVDYFPLPDLSATGAGDNPDPERPLTAAEIILATAIAEGWEPVIQEQG
;
A
#
# COMPACT_ATOMS: atom_id res chain seq x y z
N MET A 1 -16.52 -4.14 3.98
CA MET A 1 -16.29 -5.00 5.16
C MET A 1 -14.78 -5.02 5.44
N ILE A 2 -14.31 -5.12 6.68
CA ILE A 2 -12.85 -5.01 6.97
C ILE A 2 -12.00 -6.05 6.19
N VAL A 3 -12.54 -7.25 5.97
CA VAL A 3 -11.88 -8.31 5.19
C VAL A 3 -11.62 -7.88 3.74
N GLU A 4 -12.62 -7.29 3.07
CA GLU A 4 -12.47 -6.75 1.69
C GLU A 4 -11.44 -5.62 1.61
N GLY A 5 -11.29 -4.84 2.69
CA GLY A 5 -10.28 -3.78 2.77
C GLY A 5 -8.85 -4.31 2.76
N PHE A 6 -8.60 -5.46 3.39
CA PHE A 6 -7.28 -6.11 3.41
C PHE A 6 -6.94 -6.79 2.10
N ASP A 7 -7.91 -7.44 1.44
CA ASP A 7 -7.68 -8.02 0.12
C ASP A 7 -7.38 -6.92 -0.92
N ASN A 8 -8.14 -5.82 -0.89
CA ASN A 8 -7.87 -4.65 -1.73
C ASN A 8 -6.48 -4.04 -1.45
N ALA A 9 -6.11 -3.89 -0.18
CA ALA A 9 -4.79 -3.39 0.20
C ALA A 9 -3.66 -4.29 -0.34
N TRP A 10 -3.84 -5.61 -0.23
CA TRP A 10 -2.88 -6.58 -0.78
C TRP A 10 -2.74 -6.45 -2.30
N HIS A 11 -3.86 -6.36 -3.04
CA HIS A 11 -3.82 -6.20 -4.50
C HIS A 11 -3.07 -4.93 -4.93
N ILE A 12 -3.27 -3.82 -4.21
CA ILE A 12 -2.57 -2.55 -4.46
C ILE A 12 -1.07 -2.70 -4.18
N LEU A 13 -0.68 -3.28 -3.05
CA LEU A 13 0.73 -3.48 -2.71
C LEU A 13 1.44 -4.40 -3.70
N SER A 14 0.77 -5.50 -4.08
CA SER A 14 1.26 -6.42 -5.11
C SER A 14 1.45 -5.70 -6.44
N HIS A 15 0.48 -4.88 -6.85
CA HIS A 15 0.57 -4.09 -8.07
C HIS A 15 1.75 -3.11 -8.05
N TRP A 16 1.89 -2.30 -6.99
CA TRP A 16 3.01 -1.37 -6.86
C TRP A 16 4.38 -2.06 -6.79
N SER A 17 4.46 -3.20 -6.10
CA SER A 17 5.67 -4.01 -6.06
C SER A 17 6.03 -4.52 -7.45
N ASN A 18 5.04 -4.93 -8.26
CA ASN A 18 5.25 -5.38 -9.64
C ASN A 18 5.66 -4.24 -10.58
N GLU A 19 5.23 -3.01 -10.31
CA GLU A 19 5.69 -1.81 -11.02
C GLU A 19 7.11 -1.37 -10.60
N GLY A 20 7.69 -2.01 -9.58
CA GLY A 20 9.06 -1.78 -9.12
C GLY A 20 9.18 -0.73 -8.03
N PHE A 21 8.07 -0.28 -7.42
CA PHE A 21 8.11 0.60 -6.25
C PHE A 21 8.54 -0.16 -5.00
N THR A 22 9.16 0.55 -4.08
CA THR A 22 9.73 -0.03 -2.85
C THR A 22 9.10 0.54 -1.58
N HIS A 23 8.49 1.72 -1.66
CA HIS A 23 7.86 2.40 -0.53
C HIS A 23 6.55 3.08 -0.96
N PHE A 24 5.76 3.53 0.02
CA PHE A 24 4.69 4.48 -0.20
C PHE A 24 4.67 5.53 0.92
N VAL A 25 4.10 6.69 0.62
CA VAL A 25 3.88 7.79 1.56
C VAL A 25 2.39 8.06 1.72
N LEU A 26 2.02 8.80 2.76
CA LEU A 26 0.66 9.32 2.96
C LEU A 26 0.64 10.81 2.67
N GLU A 27 -0.03 11.21 1.59
CA GLU A 27 -0.13 12.62 1.19
C GLU A 27 -1.49 13.19 1.58
N SER A 28 -1.50 14.36 2.21
CA SER A 28 -2.76 14.97 2.65
C SER A 28 -3.39 15.82 1.54
N GLU A 29 -2.64 16.55 0.70
CA GLU A 29 -3.13 17.53 -0.30
C GLU A 29 -4.41 18.31 0.12
N GLY A 30 -4.54 18.69 1.40
CA GLY A 30 -5.73 19.40 1.91
C GLY A 30 -6.99 18.53 2.06
N ARG A 31 -6.89 17.23 1.86
CA ARG A 31 -7.94 16.22 2.10
C ARG A 31 -7.98 15.82 3.57
N ARG A 32 -9.18 15.48 4.03
CA ARG A 32 -9.43 14.98 5.38
C ARG A 32 -8.76 13.64 5.63
N VAL A 33 -8.73 12.79 4.61
CA VAL A 33 -8.12 11.46 4.65
C VAL A 33 -6.87 11.52 3.77
N PRO A 34 -5.67 11.27 4.32
CA PRO A 34 -4.47 11.23 3.50
C PRO A 34 -4.56 10.06 2.52
N PHE A 35 -4.10 10.27 1.30
CA PHE A 35 -4.08 9.23 0.29
C PHE A 35 -2.67 8.61 0.19
N PRO A 36 -2.60 7.28 0.12
CA PRO A 36 -1.38 6.56 -0.23
C PRO A 36 -0.87 6.92 -1.63
N ARG A 37 0.45 7.14 -1.75
CA ARG A 37 1.16 7.26 -3.02
C ARG A 37 2.44 6.43 -3.00
N GLN A 38 2.60 5.56 -3.98
CA GLN A 38 3.83 4.78 -4.18
C GLN A 38 5.02 5.65 -4.58
N CYS A 39 6.21 5.28 -4.11
CA CYS A 39 7.44 6.00 -4.40
C CYS A 39 8.68 5.09 -4.29
N GLN A 40 9.79 5.58 -4.84
CA GLN A 40 11.13 5.08 -4.59
C GLN A 40 11.74 5.76 -3.35
N LEU A 41 12.75 5.11 -2.75
CA LEU A 41 13.42 5.67 -1.57
C LEU A 41 14.15 6.98 -1.90
N GLU A 42 14.68 7.09 -3.12
CA GLU A 42 15.42 8.25 -3.61
C GLU A 42 14.54 9.49 -3.80
N GLU A 43 13.22 9.33 -3.86
CA GLU A 43 12.26 10.44 -3.91
C GLU A 43 12.05 11.09 -2.54
N LEU A 44 12.44 10.42 -1.46
CA LEU A 44 12.18 10.88 -0.10
C LEU A 44 13.20 11.94 0.35
N PRO A 45 12.77 12.95 1.13
CA PRO A 45 13.69 13.89 1.75
C PRO A 45 14.77 13.20 2.59
N ILE A 46 15.97 13.77 2.60
CA ILE A 46 17.06 13.31 3.47
C ILE A 46 16.58 13.38 4.93
N GLY A 47 16.71 12.26 5.65
CA GLY A 47 16.31 12.14 7.06
C GLY A 47 14.89 11.64 7.29
N SER A 48 14.15 11.26 6.24
CA SER A 48 12.85 10.61 6.37
C SER A 48 12.93 9.31 7.18
N VAL A 49 11.91 9.03 7.99
CA VAL A 49 11.84 7.91 8.93
C VAL A 49 10.76 6.92 8.52
N ALA A 50 11.13 5.64 8.40
CA ALA A 50 10.20 4.55 8.13
C ALA A 50 9.15 4.41 9.25
N GLY A 51 7.89 4.23 8.86
CA GLY A 51 6.75 4.16 9.78
C GLY A 51 6.21 5.51 10.23
N VAL A 52 6.85 6.62 9.84
CA VAL A 52 6.40 7.99 10.12
C VAL A 52 6.17 8.74 8.82
N ASP A 53 7.23 8.88 8.01
CA ASP A 53 7.21 9.65 6.77
C ASP A 53 6.89 8.77 5.55
N TYR A 54 7.29 7.50 5.60
CA TYR A 54 7.09 6.52 4.53
C TYR A 54 6.93 5.11 5.09
N PHE A 55 6.38 4.22 4.27
CA PHE A 55 6.07 2.84 4.62
C PHE A 55 6.66 1.89 3.57
N PRO A 56 7.56 0.96 3.95
CA PRO A 56 8.10 -0.03 3.03
C PRO A 56 7.02 -0.96 2.49
N LEU A 57 7.13 -1.31 1.20
CA LEU A 57 6.31 -2.38 0.64
C LEU A 57 6.79 -3.72 1.20
N PRO A 58 5.87 -4.63 1.58
CA PRO A 58 6.26 -5.97 2.01
C PRO A 58 6.82 -6.76 0.84
N ASP A 59 7.67 -7.75 1.13
CA ASP A 59 8.12 -8.71 0.13
C ASP A 59 6.96 -9.67 -0.20
N LEU A 60 6.31 -9.40 -1.34
CA LEU A 60 5.19 -10.18 -1.87
C LEU A 60 5.64 -11.15 -2.99
N SER A 61 6.95 -11.34 -3.18
CA SER A 61 7.50 -12.17 -4.26
C SER A 61 7.16 -13.66 -4.12
N ALA A 62 6.85 -14.13 -2.91
CA ALA A 62 6.48 -15.51 -2.64
C ALA A 62 5.03 -15.84 -3.04
N THR A 63 4.22 -14.82 -3.33
CA THR A 63 2.79 -14.96 -3.56
C THR A 63 2.51 -14.74 -5.04
N GLY A 64 2.52 -15.82 -5.83
CA GLY A 64 2.19 -15.75 -7.26
C GLY A 64 0.88 -15.01 -7.50
N ALA A 65 0.74 -14.37 -8.67
CA ALA A 65 -0.44 -13.58 -9.05
C ALA A 65 -1.75 -14.36 -8.73
N GLY A 66 -2.55 -13.83 -7.81
CA GLY A 66 -3.73 -14.51 -7.28
C GLY A 66 -4.35 -13.77 -6.09
N ASP A 67 -5.30 -14.40 -5.41
CA ASP A 67 -5.90 -13.89 -4.16
C ASP A 67 -4.84 -13.78 -3.05
N ASN A 68 -5.10 -12.93 -2.05
CA ASN A 68 -4.30 -12.85 -0.82
C ASN A 68 -4.13 -14.27 -0.22
N PRO A 69 -2.94 -14.89 -0.30
CA PRO A 69 -2.86 -16.35 -0.34
C PRO A 69 -2.89 -17.03 1.03
N ASP A 70 -2.97 -16.26 2.12
CA ASP A 70 -3.01 -16.81 3.46
C ASP A 70 -3.80 -15.88 4.41
N PRO A 71 -5.03 -16.25 4.82
CA PRO A 71 -5.80 -15.48 5.80
C PRO A 71 -5.28 -15.63 7.23
N GLU A 72 -4.38 -16.58 7.51
CA GLU A 72 -3.79 -16.82 8.83
C GLU A 72 -2.45 -16.08 9.01
N ARG A 73 -1.88 -15.51 7.94
CA ARG A 73 -0.62 -14.77 8.05
C ARG A 73 -0.81 -13.47 8.83
N PRO A 74 0.22 -13.03 9.59
CA PRO A 74 0.20 -11.70 10.19
C PRO A 74 0.06 -10.61 9.12
N LEU A 75 -0.84 -9.66 9.37
CA LEU A 75 -0.96 -8.44 8.58
C LEU A 75 0.28 -7.57 8.76
N THR A 76 0.79 -7.02 7.67
CA THR A 76 1.88 -6.06 7.69
C THR A 76 1.36 -4.66 7.99
N ALA A 77 2.24 -3.77 8.50
CA ALA A 77 1.88 -2.38 8.75
C ALA A 77 1.37 -1.67 7.48
N ALA A 78 1.99 -1.98 6.33
CA ALA A 78 1.58 -1.47 5.02
C ALA A 78 0.11 -1.81 4.70
N GLU A 79 -0.28 -3.06 4.91
CA GLU A 79 -1.65 -3.52 4.67
C GLU A 79 -2.65 -2.88 5.61
N ILE A 80 -2.31 -2.76 6.89
CA ILE A 80 -3.17 -2.11 7.90
C ILE A 80 -3.43 -0.65 7.52
N ILE A 81 -2.38 0.07 7.11
CA ILE A 81 -2.48 1.48 6.76
C ILE A 81 -3.31 1.66 5.48
N LEU A 82 -3.07 0.85 4.45
CA LEU A 82 -3.83 0.90 3.22
C LEU A 82 -5.30 0.51 3.43
N ALA A 83 -5.57 -0.59 4.15
CA ALA A 83 -6.93 -1.00 4.46
C ALA A 83 -7.69 0.08 5.25
N THR A 84 -6.99 0.78 6.15
CA THR A 84 -7.56 1.93 6.88
C THR A 84 -7.86 3.10 5.93
N ALA A 85 -6.94 3.45 5.03
CA ALA A 85 -7.17 4.50 4.04
C ALA A 85 -8.38 4.18 3.14
N ILE A 86 -8.49 2.93 2.67
CA ILE A 86 -9.63 2.44 1.87
C ILE A 86 -10.93 2.55 2.66
N ALA A 87 -10.94 2.10 3.91
CA ALA A 87 -12.12 2.15 4.77
C ALA A 87 -12.59 3.59 5.05
N GLU A 88 -11.67 4.55 5.09
CA GLU A 88 -11.95 5.98 5.23
C GLU A 88 -12.32 6.67 3.90
N GLY A 89 -12.41 5.91 2.80
CA GLY A 89 -12.91 6.39 1.51
C GLY A 89 -11.84 6.80 0.51
N TRP A 90 -10.58 6.38 0.69
CA TRP A 90 -9.61 6.45 -0.39
C TRP A 90 -9.91 5.38 -1.46
N GLU A 91 -10.04 5.83 -2.70
CA GLU A 91 -10.23 4.95 -3.86
C GLU A 91 -8.93 4.92 -4.67
N PRO A 92 -8.27 3.76 -4.81
CA PRO A 92 -7.06 3.63 -5.60
C PRO A 92 -7.36 3.80 -7.09
N VAL A 93 -6.57 4.60 -7.79
CA VAL A 93 -6.60 4.66 -9.25
C VAL A 93 -5.62 3.61 -9.77
N ILE A 94 -6.10 2.38 -9.95
CA ILE A 94 -5.33 1.33 -10.62
C ILE A 94 -5.65 1.42 -12.11
N GLN A 95 -4.68 1.87 -12.93
CA GLN A 95 -4.85 1.81 -14.37
C GLN A 95 -4.68 0.36 -14.80
N GLU A 96 -5.78 -0.36 -15.03
CA GLU A 96 -5.72 -1.68 -15.65
C GLU A 96 -5.08 -1.53 -17.04
N GLN A 97 -3.90 -2.12 -17.22
CA GLN A 97 -3.30 -2.24 -18.55
C GLN A 97 -4.22 -3.13 -19.39
N GLY A 98 -4.84 -2.55 -20.42
CA GLY A 98 -5.65 -3.27 -21.41
C GLY A 98 -4.85 -4.06 -22.43
#